data_AF-A0A960R9Y8-F1
#
_entry.id   AF-A0A960R9Y8-F1
#
_cell.length_a   1.000
_cell.length_b   1.000
_cell.length_c   1.000
_cell.angle_alpha   90.00
_cell.angle_beta   90.00
_cell.angle_gamma   90.00
#
_symmetry.space_group_name_H-M   'P 1'
#
loop_
_entity.id
_entity.type
_entity.pdbx_description
1 polymer ?
#
loop_
_entity_poly.entity_id
_entity_poly.type
_entity_poly.pdbx_seq_one_letter_code
_entity_poly.pdbx_strand_id
1 'polypeptide(L)'
;VTDTTMRDAHQSLLATRMRTTDMLNVADAIAQRTPNLFSLEMWGGATFDTAMRFLRECPWERLRQLREKIPNILFQMLFRGSNAVGYSNYPDNVVAGFVKHAAESGMDIFRIFDSLNYLPNMRVAMEAVRDQPYALCEAAICYTGNITDPKRNKYSLDYYIKKAKELEKMGAHIIAIKDMAGLCRPAAASQLVKALRDVTDLPIHFHTHDSSGINAASVLQACDAGIDIVDLAIASMSGSTSQPNLNSVVGALDGHERDPQIDLRALNEISDYWDEVLEFYKPFDTSPRAGSAEVYEHEMPGGQFTNLKEQANAMGLGHRWPEIARTYAEVNQLFGDIIKVTPSSKVVGDMCMFLITRGIAPADVPSLKPGSVDFPESVIDMLAGGLGQPDGGWPADVQKAVLGNRKPTTQRPGELAEPVDLESVRAELSEKLGRPASEDDLYSHLMYPQVFADFQKFLATYDRLTGLPTTAFFYGLQVGEEVSIEIQSGKILFIKLIGINEPDAEGRRTIFYELNGMPRESQVIDQSRAPKNAVTRRKGDSKDPLQAVAPMPRMVTEVAVGVGHRVKA
;
A
#
# COMPACT_ATOMS: atom_id res chain seq x y z
N VAL A 1 -11.06 -17.80 9.27
CA VAL A 1 -10.77 -16.36 9.51
C VAL A 1 -9.39 -16.05 8.95
N THR A 2 -9.25 -14.93 8.26
CA THR A 2 -7.96 -14.35 7.86
C THR A 2 -7.68 -13.13 8.71
N ASP A 3 -6.47 -13.03 9.27
CA ASP A 3 -6.03 -11.85 10.02
C ASP A 3 -5.35 -10.84 9.07
N THR A 4 -5.83 -9.60 9.06
CA THR A 4 -5.32 -8.49 8.23
C THR A 4 -4.40 -7.53 8.98
N THR A 5 -4.09 -7.81 10.25
CA THR A 5 -3.33 -6.92 11.13
C THR A 5 -1.99 -6.48 10.52
N MET A 6 -1.28 -7.40 9.87
CA MET A 6 0.04 -7.15 9.27
C MET A 6 -0.01 -6.49 7.88
N ARG A 7 -1.19 -6.21 7.32
CA ARG A 7 -1.34 -5.59 5.98
C ARG A 7 -2.43 -4.51 5.97
N ASP A 8 -3.70 -4.88 5.90
CA ASP A 8 -4.78 -3.91 5.61
C ASP A 8 -5.11 -3.03 6.81
N ALA A 9 -4.97 -3.55 8.03
CA ALA A 9 -5.29 -2.81 9.24
C ALA A 9 -4.40 -1.57 9.40
N HIS A 10 -3.07 -1.75 9.42
CA HIS A 10 -2.14 -0.62 9.50
C HIS A 10 -2.10 0.21 8.21
N GLN A 11 -2.44 -0.37 7.05
CA GLN A 11 -2.65 0.42 5.83
C GLN A 11 -3.80 1.43 6.00
N SER A 12 -4.86 1.02 6.70
CA SER A 12 -6.07 1.83 6.90
C SER A 12 -5.96 2.81 8.06
N LEU A 13 -5.27 2.43 9.14
CA LEU A 13 -5.16 3.20 10.38
C LEU A 13 -3.89 4.06 10.42
N LEU A 14 -2.76 3.54 9.96
CA LEU A 14 -1.41 4.08 10.23
C LEU A 14 -0.64 4.41 8.95
N ALA A 15 -1.36 4.72 7.87
CA ALA A 15 -0.78 5.03 6.56
C ALA A 15 0.24 4.00 6.06
N THR A 16 0.08 2.71 6.42
CA THR A 16 0.99 1.61 6.05
C THR A 16 2.42 1.76 6.59
N ARG A 17 2.58 2.29 7.81
CA ARG A 17 3.91 2.55 8.41
C ARG A 17 4.42 1.44 9.31
N MET A 18 3.65 0.37 9.56
CA MET A 18 4.09 -0.70 10.45
C MET A 18 5.34 -1.41 9.92
N ARG A 19 6.36 -1.51 10.79
CA ARG A 19 7.69 -2.01 10.49
C ARG A 19 7.81 -3.51 10.65
N THR A 20 8.80 -4.07 9.96
CA THR A 20 9.10 -5.51 9.99
C THR A 20 9.46 -5.97 11.40
N THR A 21 10.23 -5.16 12.15
CA THR A 21 10.65 -5.47 13.52
C THR A 21 9.48 -5.80 14.44
N ASP A 22 8.43 -4.99 14.43
CA ASP A 22 7.28 -5.17 15.30
C ASP A 22 6.44 -6.39 14.87
N MET A 23 6.34 -6.65 13.56
CA MET A 23 5.69 -7.87 13.07
C MET A 23 6.45 -9.14 13.50
N LEU A 24 7.79 -9.13 13.44
CA LEU A 24 8.61 -10.29 13.81
C LEU A 24 8.59 -10.58 15.31
N ASN A 25 8.48 -9.55 16.14
CA ASN A 25 8.48 -9.69 17.60
C ASN A 25 7.28 -10.49 18.12
N VAL A 26 6.14 -10.47 17.41
CA VAL A 26 4.92 -11.22 17.78
C VAL A 26 4.66 -12.46 16.92
N ALA A 27 5.42 -12.65 15.85
CA ALA A 27 5.20 -13.70 14.86
C ALA A 27 5.17 -15.13 15.45
N ASP A 28 6.09 -15.46 16.38
CA ASP A 28 6.14 -16.80 16.98
C ASP A 28 4.87 -17.09 17.82
N ALA A 29 4.32 -16.09 18.49
CA ALA A 29 3.09 -16.21 19.26
C ALA A 29 1.88 -16.45 18.36
N ILE A 30 1.79 -15.73 17.23
CA ILE A 30 0.75 -15.93 16.22
C ILE A 30 0.84 -17.35 15.64
N ALA A 31 2.03 -17.78 15.23
CA ALA A 31 2.24 -19.12 14.67
C ALA A 31 1.77 -20.24 15.61
N GLN A 32 2.15 -20.14 16.90
CA GLN A 32 1.90 -21.20 17.87
C GLN A 32 0.50 -21.18 18.48
N ARG A 33 -0.10 -19.99 18.65
CA ARG A 33 -1.33 -19.82 19.44
C ARG A 33 -2.58 -19.52 18.63
N THR A 34 -2.42 -19.20 17.35
CA THR A 34 -3.53 -19.03 16.42
C THR A 34 -3.43 -19.94 15.19
N PRO A 35 -3.11 -21.24 15.34
CA PRO A 35 -2.88 -22.13 14.19
C PRO A 35 -4.13 -22.38 13.34
N ASN A 36 -5.32 -22.05 13.85
CA ASN A 36 -6.61 -22.21 13.15
C ASN A 36 -6.97 -21.00 12.26
N LEU A 37 -6.11 -19.98 12.18
CA LEU A 37 -6.25 -18.95 11.15
C LEU A 37 -6.10 -19.59 9.76
N PHE A 38 -6.97 -19.19 8.83
CA PHE A 38 -6.88 -19.62 7.43
C PHE A 38 -5.63 -19.03 6.78
N SER A 39 -5.45 -17.72 6.91
CA SER A 39 -4.27 -17.02 6.41
C SER A 39 -3.95 -15.78 7.24
N LEU A 40 -2.71 -15.30 7.12
CA LEU A 40 -2.31 -13.95 7.49
C LEU A 40 -2.18 -13.13 6.22
N GLU A 41 -2.98 -12.10 6.09
CA GLU A 41 -2.76 -11.10 5.05
C GLU A 41 -1.66 -10.15 5.52
N MET A 42 -0.47 -10.30 4.93
CA MET A 42 0.77 -9.70 5.44
C MET A 42 1.57 -8.97 4.36
N TRP A 43 1.08 -8.96 3.11
CA TRP A 43 1.82 -8.46 1.96
C TRP A 43 0.94 -7.90 0.84
N GLY A 44 1.58 -7.26 -0.14
CA GLY A 44 0.86 -6.58 -1.23
C GLY A 44 0.15 -5.32 -0.76
N GLY A 45 -0.83 -4.86 -1.52
CA GLY A 45 -1.42 -3.53 -1.29
C GLY A 45 -0.34 -2.44 -1.34
N ALA A 46 -0.35 -1.52 -0.37
CA ALA A 46 0.65 -0.44 -0.31
C ALA A 46 1.98 -0.85 0.35
N THR A 47 2.04 -2.02 1.02
CA THR A 47 3.17 -2.40 1.87
C THR A 47 4.50 -2.49 1.10
N PHE A 48 4.46 -2.91 -0.17
CA PHE A 48 5.66 -3.06 -1.00
C PHE A 48 6.35 -1.72 -1.27
N ASP A 49 5.59 -0.70 -1.70
CA ASP A 49 6.09 0.67 -1.91
C ASP A 49 6.51 1.31 -0.58
N THR A 50 5.67 1.22 0.44
CA THR A 50 5.89 1.97 1.69
C THR A 50 7.06 1.41 2.49
N ALA A 51 7.30 0.09 2.44
CA ALA A 51 8.49 -0.53 3.03
C ALA A 51 9.77 0.09 2.48
N MET A 52 9.92 0.18 1.14
CA MET A 52 11.13 0.76 0.54
C MET A 52 11.18 2.28 0.66
N ARG A 53 10.06 2.97 0.42
CA ARG A 53 10.00 4.42 0.30
C ARG A 53 10.11 5.12 1.66
N PHE A 54 9.39 4.64 2.66
CA PHE A 54 9.24 5.32 3.93
C PHE A 54 9.96 4.60 5.07
N LEU A 55 9.87 3.27 5.12
CA LEU A 55 10.47 2.49 6.20
C LEU A 55 11.93 2.12 5.92
N ARG A 56 12.38 2.24 4.66
CA ARG A 56 13.72 1.87 4.22
C ARG A 56 14.04 0.41 4.55
N GLU A 57 13.05 -0.45 4.36
CA GLU A 57 13.10 -1.89 4.58
C GLU A 57 12.82 -2.63 3.27
N CYS A 58 13.45 -3.80 3.09
CA CYS A 58 13.17 -4.64 1.93
C CYS A 58 11.89 -5.45 2.18
N PRO A 59 10.83 -5.31 1.34
CA PRO A 59 9.61 -6.07 1.53
C PRO A 59 9.87 -7.58 1.41
N TRP A 60 10.75 -8.01 0.49
CA TRP A 60 11.11 -9.43 0.28
C TRP A 60 11.75 -10.06 1.51
N GLU A 61 12.57 -9.29 2.24
CA GLU A 61 13.15 -9.74 3.50
C GLU A 61 12.08 -9.90 4.58
N ARG A 62 11.13 -8.95 4.69
CA ARG A 62 9.96 -9.08 5.56
C ARG A 62 9.18 -10.37 5.28
N LEU A 63 8.93 -10.69 4.00
CA LEU A 63 8.24 -11.92 3.62
C LEU A 63 8.95 -13.16 4.14
N ARG A 64 10.25 -13.30 3.83
CA ARG A 64 11.03 -14.49 4.19
C ARG A 64 11.25 -14.63 5.70
N GLN A 65 11.49 -13.52 6.41
CA GLN A 65 11.66 -13.55 7.86
C GLN A 65 10.36 -13.91 8.58
N LEU A 66 9.22 -13.38 8.14
CA LEU A 66 7.93 -13.79 8.67
C LEU A 66 7.62 -15.25 8.32
N ARG A 67 7.94 -15.69 7.11
CA ARG A 67 7.72 -17.08 6.68
C ARG A 67 8.52 -18.07 7.54
N GLU A 68 9.76 -17.73 7.89
CA GLU A 68 10.59 -18.52 8.79
C GLU A 68 9.96 -18.65 10.19
N LYS A 69 9.40 -17.56 10.73
CA LYS A 69 8.74 -17.56 12.05
C LYS A 69 7.33 -18.15 12.05
N ILE A 70 6.63 -18.10 10.91
CA ILE A 70 5.24 -18.55 10.76
C ILE A 70 5.16 -19.59 9.63
N PRO A 71 5.67 -20.81 9.87
CA PRO A 71 5.72 -21.85 8.84
C PRO A 71 4.40 -22.59 8.62
N ASN A 72 3.40 -22.38 9.49
CA ASN A 72 2.20 -23.21 9.59
C ASN A 72 0.88 -22.53 9.18
N ILE A 73 0.90 -21.22 8.90
CA ILE A 73 -0.28 -20.45 8.48
C ILE A 73 -0.05 -19.93 7.06
N LEU A 74 -1.08 -19.95 6.21
CA LEU A 74 -0.98 -19.46 4.85
C LEU A 74 -0.67 -17.95 4.85
N PHE A 75 0.23 -17.48 4.00
CA PHE A 75 0.40 -16.05 3.76
C PHE A 75 -0.41 -15.63 2.56
N GLN A 76 -1.12 -14.52 2.74
CA GLN A 76 -1.96 -13.92 1.74
C GLN A 76 -1.44 -12.53 1.37
N MET A 77 -1.54 -12.21 0.08
CA MET A 77 -1.30 -10.87 -0.41
C MET A 77 -2.46 -10.33 -1.24
N LEU A 78 -2.63 -9.00 -1.19
CA LEU A 78 -3.48 -8.29 -2.13
C LEU A 78 -2.70 -7.96 -3.41
N PHE A 79 -3.19 -8.42 -4.55
CA PHE A 79 -2.51 -8.33 -5.85
C PHE A 79 -3.43 -7.70 -6.90
N ARG A 80 -2.99 -6.65 -7.59
CA ARG A 80 -3.77 -6.01 -8.66
C ARG A 80 -3.48 -6.69 -9.99
N GLY A 81 -4.50 -7.18 -10.69
CA GLY A 81 -4.34 -8.03 -11.88
C GLY A 81 -3.35 -7.50 -12.93
N SER A 82 -3.53 -6.26 -13.37
CA SER A 82 -2.72 -5.62 -14.42
C SER A 82 -1.45 -4.92 -13.93
N ASN A 83 -1.33 -4.69 -12.61
CA ASN A 83 -0.31 -3.82 -12.03
C ASN A 83 0.49 -4.50 -10.91
N ALA A 84 0.25 -5.77 -10.60
CA ALA A 84 0.82 -6.46 -9.45
C ALA A 84 0.71 -5.60 -8.15
N VAL A 85 1.84 -5.07 -7.68
CA VAL A 85 1.94 -4.19 -6.50
C VAL A 85 2.25 -2.73 -6.87
N GLY A 86 2.33 -2.39 -8.15
CA GLY A 86 2.72 -1.08 -8.66
C GLY A 86 1.56 -0.12 -9.01
N TYR A 87 1.90 0.98 -9.67
CA TYR A 87 0.93 2.03 -10.09
C TYR A 87 0.78 2.17 -11.61
N SER A 88 1.63 1.51 -12.41
CA SER A 88 1.58 1.53 -13.88
C SER A 88 1.15 0.18 -14.41
N ASN A 89 0.60 0.10 -15.63
CA ASN A 89 0.34 -1.21 -16.25
C ASN A 89 1.64 -1.85 -16.69
N TYR A 90 1.77 -3.14 -16.41
CA TYR A 90 2.96 -3.89 -16.76
C TYR A 90 2.63 -4.90 -17.88
N PRO A 91 3.59 -5.19 -18.77
CA PRO A 91 3.47 -6.29 -19.70
C PRO A 91 3.25 -7.62 -18.98
N ASP A 92 2.59 -8.56 -19.66
CA ASP A 92 2.15 -9.82 -19.08
C ASP A 92 3.30 -10.63 -18.45
N ASN A 93 4.48 -10.63 -19.08
CA ASN A 93 5.64 -11.38 -18.59
C ASN A 93 6.22 -10.81 -17.29
N VAL A 94 6.06 -9.50 -17.03
CA VAL A 94 6.47 -8.88 -15.77
C VAL A 94 5.52 -9.28 -14.64
N VAL A 95 4.21 -9.29 -14.91
CA VAL A 95 3.19 -9.72 -13.92
C VAL A 95 3.37 -11.19 -13.57
N ALA A 96 3.50 -12.06 -14.57
CA ALA A 96 3.69 -13.49 -14.37
C ALA A 96 5.01 -13.79 -13.63
N GLY A 97 6.09 -13.09 -14.00
CA GLY A 97 7.38 -13.21 -13.33
C GLY A 97 7.32 -12.80 -11.84
N PHE A 98 6.63 -11.71 -11.52
CA PHE A 98 6.45 -11.27 -10.14
C PHE A 98 5.70 -12.33 -9.32
N VAL A 99 4.60 -12.87 -9.86
CA VAL A 99 3.80 -13.92 -9.19
C VAL A 99 4.68 -15.12 -8.86
N LYS A 100 5.46 -15.60 -9.85
CA LYS A 100 6.38 -16.72 -9.66
C LYS A 100 7.38 -16.43 -8.53
N HIS A 101 8.07 -15.29 -8.57
CA HIS A 101 9.05 -14.94 -7.55
C HIS A 101 8.44 -14.75 -6.15
N ALA A 102 7.23 -14.20 -6.08
CA ALA A 102 6.48 -14.07 -4.83
C ALA A 102 6.09 -15.43 -4.24
N ALA A 103 5.62 -16.37 -5.07
CA ALA A 103 5.33 -17.73 -4.64
C ALA A 103 6.60 -18.42 -4.13
N GLU A 104 7.69 -18.39 -4.90
CA GLU A 104 9.00 -18.96 -4.53
C GLU A 104 9.58 -18.36 -3.25
N SER A 105 9.23 -17.10 -2.93
CA SER A 105 9.63 -16.43 -1.70
C SER A 105 8.76 -16.77 -0.48
N GLY A 106 7.70 -17.57 -0.66
CA GLY A 106 6.82 -18.06 0.42
C GLY A 106 5.45 -17.40 0.47
N MET A 107 4.90 -16.89 -0.63
CA MET A 107 3.50 -16.45 -0.73
C MET A 107 2.58 -17.61 -1.12
N ASP A 108 1.48 -17.80 -0.39
CA ASP A 108 0.55 -18.92 -0.66
C ASP A 108 -0.71 -18.46 -1.38
N ILE A 109 -1.31 -17.34 -0.97
CA ILE A 109 -2.61 -16.88 -1.49
C ILE A 109 -2.44 -15.53 -2.17
N PHE A 110 -2.85 -15.48 -3.43
CA PHE A 110 -2.91 -14.25 -4.21
C PHE A 110 -4.37 -13.85 -4.37
N ARG A 111 -4.79 -12.83 -3.59
CA ARG A 111 -6.08 -12.17 -3.80
C ARG A 111 -5.95 -11.21 -4.97
N ILE A 112 -6.35 -11.67 -6.15
CA ILE A 112 -6.28 -10.92 -7.40
C ILE A 112 -7.56 -10.10 -7.55
N PHE A 113 -7.42 -8.79 -7.75
CA PHE A 113 -8.56 -7.90 -8.02
C PHE A 113 -8.25 -6.94 -9.18
N ASP A 114 -9.30 -6.39 -9.79
CA ASP A 114 -9.21 -5.25 -10.70
C ASP A 114 -9.99 -4.06 -10.14
N SER A 115 -9.45 -2.85 -10.33
CA SER A 115 -10.02 -1.64 -9.73
C SER A 115 -11.38 -1.20 -10.30
N LEU A 116 -11.79 -1.78 -11.43
CA LEU A 116 -13.06 -1.57 -12.11
C LEU A 116 -13.86 -2.88 -12.27
N ASN A 117 -13.45 -3.99 -11.62
CA ASN A 117 -13.93 -5.35 -11.91
C ASN A 117 -13.88 -5.71 -13.41
N TYR A 118 -12.88 -5.17 -14.12
CA TYR A 118 -12.59 -5.49 -15.51
C TYR A 118 -11.77 -6.77 -15.58
N LEU A 119 -12.45 -7.91 -15.67
CA LEU A 119 -11.86 -9.25 -15.57
C LEU A 119 -10.72 -9.55 -16.57
N PRO A 120 -10.68 -8.98 -17.79
CA PRO A 120 -9.51 -9.15 -18.67
C PRO A 120 -8.19 -8.73 -18.02
N ASN A 121 -8.17 -7.72 -17.14
CA ASN A 121 -6.97 -7.31 -16.40
C ASN A 121 -6.50 -8.36 -15.39
N MET A 122 -7.37 -9.27 -14.94
CA MET A 122 -7.05 -10.28 -13.93
C MET A 122 -6.47 -11.56 -14.53
N ARG A 123 -6.76 -11.82 -15.82
CA ARG A 123 -6.45 -13.09 -16.50
C ARG A 123 -5.01 -13.55 -16.32
N VAL A 124 -4.04 -12.69 -16.63
CA VAL A 124 -2.60 -13.04 -16.63
C VAL A 124 -2.12 -13.41 -15.22
N ALA A 125 -2.52 -12.62 -14.22
CA ALA A 125 -2.18 -12.90 -12.84
C ALA A 125 -2.81 -14.22 -12.37
N MET A 126 -4.08 -14.46 -12.73
CA MET A 126 -4.78 -15.69 -12.34
C MET A 126 -4.13 -16.93 -12.96
N GLU A 127 -3.80 -16.88 -14.25
CA GLU A 127 -3.06 -17.95 -14.94
C GLU A 127 -1.71 -18.20 -14.26
N ALA A 128 -0.91 -17.15 -14.03
CA ALA A 128 0.42 -17.27 -13.44
C ALA A 128 0.41 -17.86 -12.01
N VAL A 129 -0.61 -17.56 -11.21
CA VAL A 129 -0.79 -18.14 -9.86
C VAL A 129 -1.14 -19.62 -9.96
N ARG A 130 -2.05 -19.98 -10.88
CA ARG A 130 -2.46 -21.38 -11.09
C ARG A 130 -1.34 -22.26 -11.63
N ASP A 131 -0.38 -21.66 -12.33
CA ASP A 131 0.82 -22.34 -12.79
C ASP A 131 1.81 -22.65 -11.64
N GLN A 132 1.62 -22.06 -10.44
CA GLN A 132 2.44 -22.38 -9.27
C GLN A 132 1.89 -23.62 -8.55
N PRO A 133 2.75 -24.56 -8.11
CA PRO A 133 2.33 -25.86 -7.61
C PRO A 133 1.58 -25.84 -6.28
N TYR A 134 1.73 -24.78 -5.47
CA TYR A 134 1.16 -24.67 -4.12
C TYR A 134 0.37 -23.39 -3.88
N ALA A 135 0.30 -22.48 -4.85
CA ALA A 135 -0.35 -21.18 -4.65
C ALA A 135 -1.85 -21.22 -4.96
N LEU A 136 -2.63 -20.45 -4.19
CA LEU A 136 -4.07 -20.32 -4.33
C LEU A 136 -4.43 -19.02 -5.05
N CYS A 137 -5.20 -19.16 -6.13
CA CYS A 137 -5.77 -18.07 -6.90
C CYS A 137 -7.11 -17.67 -6.27
N GLU A 138 -7.11 -16.60 -5.49
CA GLU A 138 -8.33 -16.00 -4.94
C GLU A 138 -8.75 -14.83 -5.82
N ALA A 139 -9.83 -14.99 -6.59
CA ALA A 139 -10.30 -13.97 -7.52
C ALA A 139 -11.36 -13.09 -6.86
N ALA A 140 -11.10 -11.79 -6.79
CA ALA A 140 -11.92 -10.84 -6.04
C ALA A 140 -12.86 -10.03 -6.93
N ILE A 141 -14.09 -9.88 -6.45
CA ILE A 141 -15.10 -8.94 -6.96
C ILE A 141 -15.18 -7.78 -5.97
N CYS A 142 -14.82 -6.58 -6.40
CA CYS A 142 -14.96 -5.39 -5.57
C CYS A 142 -16.44 -5.03 -5.42
N TYR A 143 -16.90 -4.86 -4.19
CA TYR A 143 -18.28 -4.49 -3.87
C TYR A 143 -18.43 -2.97 -3.85
N THR A 144 -19.45 -2.46 -4.54
CA THR A 144 -19.84 -1.05 -4.53
C THR A 144 -21.36 -0.91 -4.57
N GLY A 145 -21.85 0.25 -4.16
CA GLY A 145 -23.27 0.53 -4.11
C GLY A 145 -24.04 -0.30 -3.08
N ASN A 146 -25.31 -0.57 -3.39
CA ASN A 146 -26.21 -1.23 -2.47
C ASN A 146 -27.19 -2.14 -3.23
N ILE A 147 -26.96 -3.45 -3.17
CA ILE A 147 -27.82 -4.44 -3.84
C ILE A 147 -29.27 -4.46 -3.32
N THR A 148 -29.51 -3.87 -2.15
CA THR A 148 -30.86 -3.75 -1.57
C THR A 148 -31.59 -2.48 -1.99
N ASP A 149 -30.92 -1.55 -2.69
CA ASP A 149 -31.55 -0.33 -3.20
C ASP A 149 -31.99 -0.52 -4.67
N PRO A 150 -33.30 -0.61 -4.94
CA PRO A 150 -33.79 -0.78 -6.31
C PRO A 150 -33.51 0.43 -7.21
N LYS A 151 -33.17 1.60 -6.64
CA LYS A 151 -32.85 2.81 -7.42
C LYS A 151 -31.42 2.80 -7.96
N ARG A 152 -30.53 1.95 -7.43
CA ARG A 152 -29.12 1.86 -7.85
C ARG A 152 -28.82 0.48 -8.42
N ASN A 153 -29.39 0.19 -9.58
CA ASN A 153 -29.40 -1.15 -10.19
C ASN A 153 -28.19 -1.48 -11.07
N LYS A 154 -27.24 -0.55 -11.29
CA LYS A 154 -26.00 -0.81 -12.07
C LYS A 154 -25.20 -1.98 -11.48
N TYR A 155 -25.00 -1.96 -10.16
CA TYR A 155 -24.31 -3.00 -9.39
C TYR A 155 -25.32 -3.87 -8.63
N SER A 156 -26.19 -4.54 -9.37
CA SER A 156 -27.25 -5.41 -8.82
C SER A 156 -26.72 -6.75 -8.30
N LEU A 157 -27.57 -7.54 -7.65
CA LEU A 157 -27.20 -8.91 -7.25
C LEU A 157 -26.78 -9.78 -8.46
N ASP A 158 -27.48 -9.64 -9.59
CA ASP A 158 -27.17 -10.36 -10.85
C ASP A 158 -25.78 -9.98 -11.41
N TYR A 159 -25.35 -8.73 -11.21
CA TYR A 159 -23.99 -8.30 -11.56
C TYR A 159 -22.93 -9.14 -10.83
N TYR A 160 -23.05 -9.27 -9.51
CA TYR A 160 -22.10 -10.04 -8.69
C TYR A 160 -22.12 -11.53 -9.04
N ILE A 161 -23.31 -12.11 -9.24
CA ILE A 161 -23.47 -13.51 -9.67
C ILE A 161 -22.76 -13.78 -11.01
N LYS A 162 -22.93 -12.88 -11.99
CA LYS A 162 -22.29 -13.02 -13.31
C LYS A 162 -20.77 -12.97 -13.21
N LYS A 163 -20.22 -12.02 -12.44
CA LYS A 163 -18.77 -11.90 -12.22
C LYS A 163 -18.21 -13.15 -11.53
N ALA A 164 -18.89 -13.68 -10.51
CA ALA A 164 -18.47 -14.90 -9.82
C ALA A 164 -18.38 -16.10 -10.77
N LYS A 165 -19.43 -16.32 -11.58
CA LYS A 165 -19.43 -17.40 -12.61
C LYS A 165 -18.33 -17.24 -13.64
N GLU A 166 -17.98 -16.00 -14.01
CA GLU A 166 -16.90 -15.74 -14.97
C GLU A 166 -15.52 -15.99 -14.35
N LEU A 167 -15.31 -15.56 -13.11
CA LEU A 167 -14.07 -15.81 -12.36
C LEU A 167 -13.84 -17.31 -12.10
N GLU A 168 -14.89 -18.07 -11.78
CA GLU A 168 -14.82 -19.53 -11.68
C GLU A 168 -14.39 -20.16 -13.00
N LYS A 169 -14.93 -19.72 -14.14
CA LYS A 169 -14.51 -20.19 -15.47
C LYS A 169 -13.07 -19.81 -15.81
N MET A 170 -12.57 -18.69 -15.29
CA MET A 170 -11.17 -18.29 -15.38
C MET A 170 -10.26 -19.13 -14.46
N GLY A 171 -10.84 -20.00 -13.63
CA GLY A 171 -10.16 -20.99 -12.80
C GLY A 171 -9.75 -20.48 -11.42
N ALA A 172 -10.50 -19.54 -10.86
CA ALA A 172 -10.35 -19.18 -9.45
C ALA A 172 -10.44 -20.43 -8.56
N HIS A 173 -9.61 -20.49 -7.52
CA HIS A 173 -9.71 -21.49 -6.45
C HIS A 173 -10.66 -21.02 -5.34
N ILE A 174 -10.75 -19.69 -5.12
CA ILE A 174 -11.58 -19.03 -4.12
C ILE A 174 -12.20 -17.78 -4.75
N ILE A 175 -13.46 -17.49 -4.45
CA ILE A 175 -14.11 -16.23 -4.84
C ILE A 175 -14.09 -15.28 -3.65
N ALA A 176 -13.46 -14.11 -3.81
CA ALA A 176 -13.47 -13.08 -2.80
C ALA A 176 -14.51 -11.99 -3.11
N ILE A 177 -15.23 -11.53 -2.10
CA ILE A 177 -16.02 -10.31 -2.15
C ILE A 177 -15.26 -9.24 -1.37
N LYS A 178 -14.70 -8.27 -2.09
CA LYS A 178 -13.91 -7.19 -1.52
C LYS A 178 -14.75 -5.92 -1.35
N ASP A 179 -15.34 -5.76 -0.18
CA ASP A 179 -16.01 -4.52 0.24
C ASP A 179 -15.00 -3.54 0.85
N MET A 180 -14.21 -2.91 -0.01
CA MET A 180 -13.08 -2.03 0.35
C MET A 180 -13.46 -0.76 1.14
N ALA A 181 -14.73 -0.38 1.15
CA ALA A 181 -15.22 0.82 1.83
C ALA A 181 -16.11 0.49 3.04
N GLY A 182 -16.61 -0.74 3.18
CA GLY A 182 -17.54 -1.09 4.25
C GLY A 182 -19.00 -0.75 3.91
N LEU A 183 -19.39 -0.92 2.65
CA LEU A 183 -20.71 -0.61 2.11
C LEU A 183 -21.71 -1.77 2.24
N CYS A 184 -21.22 -3.00 2.36
CA CYS A 184 -22.04 -4.20 2.37
C CYS A 184 -22.74 -4.35 3.74
N ARG A 185 -23.94 -3.80 3.83
CA ARG A 185 -24.79 -3.81 5.03
C ARG A 185 -25.21 -5.24 5.41
N PRO A 186 -25.64 -5.49 6.67
CA PRO A 186 -25.90 -6.86 7.12
C PRO A 186 -26.92 -7.64 6.27
N ALA A 187 -28.03 -7.00 5.90
CA ALA A 187 -29.03 -7.62 5.02
C ALA A 187 -28.49 -7.90 3.60
N ALA A 188 -27.63 -7.01 3.07
CA ALA A 188 -26.98 -7.19 1.78
C ALA A 188 -25.97 -8.35 1.83
N ALA A 189 -25.18 -8.45 2.90
CA ALA A 189 -24.22 -9.53 3.08
C ALA A 189 -24.90 -10.90 3.06
N SER A 190 -26.00 -11.08 3.82
CA SER A 190 -26.77 -12.33 3.83
C SER A 190 -27.32 -12.68 2.44
N GLN A 191 -27.91 -11.70 1.73
CA GLN A 191 -28.46 -11.91 0.38
C GLN A 191 -27.37 -12.26 -0.65
N LEU A 192 -26.25 -11.54 -0.61
CA LEU A 192 -25.13 -11.74 -1.52
C LEU A 192 -24.52 -13.13 -1.34
N VAL A 193 -24.21 -13.52 -0.10
CA VAL A 193 -23.58 -14.81 0.20
C VAL A 193 -24.49 -15.96 -0.22
N LYS A 194 -25.78 -15.93 0.12
CA LYS A 194 -26.74 -16.98 -0.30
C LYS A 194 -26.79 -17.11 -1.82
N ALA A 195 -26.93 -15.98 -2.52
CA ALA A 195 -27.02 -16.00 -3.97
C ALA A 195 -25.74 -16.49 -4.66
N LEU A 196 -24.56 -16.23 -4.07
CA LEU A 196 -23.30 -16.76 -4.56
C LEU A 196 -23.17 -18.26 -4.29
N ARG A 197 -23.55 -18.73 -3.09
CA ARG A 197 -23.56 -20.16 -2.75
C ARG A 197 -24.50 -20.97 -3.65
N ASP A 198 -25.57 -20.37 -4.16
CA ASP A 198 -26.49 -21.01 -5.11
C ASP A 198 -25.89 -21.21 -6.51
N VAL A 199 -24.75 -20.56 -6.82
CA VAL A 199 -24.20 -20.53 -8.19
C VAL A 199 -22.76 -21.03 -8.32
N THR A 200 -22.03 -21.19 -7.22
CA THR A 200 -20.66 -21.71 -7.21
C THR A 200 -20.42 -22.57 -5.97
N ASP A 201 -19.65 -23.64 -6.14
CA ASP A 201 -19.19 -24.50 -5.05
C ASP A 201 -17.84 -24.05 -4.47
N LEU A 202 -17.18 -23.08 -5.12
CA LEU A 202 -15.91 -22.53 -4.65
C LEU A 202 -16.09 -21.86 -3.27
N PRO A 203 -15.08 -21.95 -2.38
CA PRO A 203 -15.08 -21.20 -1.14
C PRO A 203 -15.26 -19.69 -1.41
N ILE A 204 -16.07 -19.05 -0.58
CA ILE A 204 -16.32 -17.61 -0.64
C ILE A 204 -15.62 -16.91 0.52
N HIS A 205 -14.77 -15.93 0.20
CA HIS A 205 -14.02 -15.12 1.14
C HIS A 205 -14.60 -13.70 1.21
N PHE A 206 -15.20 -13.32 2.34
CA PHE A 206 -15.76 -11.99 2.54
C PHE A 206 -14.79 -11.06 3.25
N HIS A 207 -14.42 -9.99 2.55
CA HIS A 207 -13.61 -8.90 3.07
C HIS A 207 -14.47 -7.65 3.19
N THR A 208 -14.46 -6.99 4.36
CA THR A 208 -15.10 -5.69 4.57
C THR A 208 -14.28 -4.82 5.51
N HIS A 209 -14.57 -3.52 5.53
CA HIS A 209 -14.04 -2.58 6.50
C HIS A 209 -15.15 -2.17 7.47
N ASP A 210 -14.84 -1.83 8.71
CA ASP A 210 -15.81 -1.40 9.72
C ASP A 210 -16.03 0.12 9.72
N SER A 211 -15.87 0.76 8.54
CA SER A 211 -15.94 2.22 8.38
C SER A 211 -17.28 2.81 8.82
N SER A 212 -18.35 2.02 8.77
CA SER A 212 -19.69 2.37 9.25
C SER A 212 -19.87 2.16 10.76
N GLY A 213 -19.00 1.37 11.38
CA GLY A 213 -19.07 0.92 12.78
C GLY A 213 -20.03 -0.25 13.03
N ILE A 214 -20.57 -0.88 11.98
CA ILE A 214 -21.57 -1.95 12.12
C ILE A 214 -21.25 -3.21 11.29
N ASN A 215 -20.14 -3.27 10.57
CA ASN A 215 -19.90 -4.36 9.62
C ASN A 215 -19.44 -5.65 10.27
N ALA A 216 -19.13 -5.65 11.57
CA ALA A 216 -19.14 -6.88 12.38
C ALA A 216 -20.49 -7.62 12.27
N ALA A 217 -21.62 -6.90 12.24
CA ALA A 217 -22.93 -7.52 12.01
C ALA A 217 -23.08 -8.05 10.58
N SER A 218 -22.44 -7.43 9.59
CA SER A 218 -22.39 -7.97 8.22
C SER A 218 -21.60 -9.26 8.14
N VAL A 219 -20.50 -9.37 8.88
CA VAL A 219 -19.73 -10.61 9.03
C VAL A 219 -20.61 -11.69 9.66
N LEU A 220 -21.30 -11.41 10.77
CA LEU A 220 -22.18 -12.40 11.40
C LEU A 220 -23.33 -12.84 10.47
N GLN A 221 -23.94 -11.92 9.73
CA GLN A 221 -24.97 -12.27 8.73
C GLN A 221 -24.42 -13.07 7.55
N ALA A 222 -23.16 -12.84 7.15
CA ALA A 222 -22.46 -13.67 6.18
C ALA A 222 -22.17 -15.07 6.76
N CYS A 223 -21.81 -15.16 8.04
CA CYS A 223 -21.67 -16.43 8.78
C CYS A 223 -22.97 -17.24 8.76
N ASP A 224 -24.10 -16.64 9.11
CA ASP A 224 -25.41 -17.31 9.06
C ASP A 224 -25.82 -17.72 7.63
N ALA A 225 -25.30 -17.00 6.62
CA ALA A 225 -25.53 -17.28 5.20
C ALA A 225 -24.59 -18.33 4.60
N GLY A 226 -23.62 -18.85 5.35
CA GLY A 226 -22.70 -19.90 4.89
C GLY A 226 -21.39 -19.40 4.26
N ILE A 227 -20.91 -18.19 4.60
CA ILE A 227 -19.59 -17.70 4.14
C ILE A 227 -18.46 -18.61 4.62
N ASP A 228 -17.45 -18.92 3.79
CA ASP A 228 -16.37 -19.84 4.17
C ASP A 228 -15.25 -19.15 4.96
N ILE A 229 -14.87 -17.95 4.53
CA ILE A 229 -13.73 -17.21 5.10
C ILE A 229 -14.11 -15.73 5.26
N VAL A 230 -13.64 -15.09 6.34
CA VAL A 230 -13.81 -13.67 6.60
C VAL A 230 -12.50 -13.03 7.01
N ASP A 231 -12.25 -11.82 6.55
CA ASP A 231 -11.13 -10.98 6.98
C ASP A 231 -11.51 -10.17 8.22
N LEU A 232 -10.67 -10.23 9.25
CA LEU A 232 -10.81 -9.51 10.50
C LEU A 232 -9.44 -8.97 10.96
N ALA A 233 -9.42 -7.99 11.85
CA ALA A 233 -8.19 -7.47 12.46
C ALA A 233 -8.20 -7.62 13.98
N ILE A 234 -7.03 -7.83 14.60
CA ILE A 234 -6.90 -7.91 16.06
C ILE A 234 -7.49 -6.66 16.73
N ALA A 235 -8.05 -6.81 17.94
CA ALA A 235 -8.88 -5.79 18.56
C ALA A 235 -8.27 -4.37 18.57
N SER A 236 -7.01 -4.22 19.00
CA SER A 236 -6.30 -2.93 19.02
C SER A 236 -6.05 -2.29 17.65
N MET A 237 -6.12 -3.08 16.57
CA MET A 237 -5.93 -2.64 15.18
C MET A 237 -7.22 -2.74 14.34
N SER A 238 -8.38 -2.85 14.98
CA SER A 238 -9.68 -3.05 14.32
C SER A 238 -10.60 -1.85 14.42
N GLY A 239 -11.74 -1.90 13.72
CA GLY A 239 -12.75 -0.86 13.75
C GLY A 239 -12.38 0.36 12.91
N SER A 240 -13.31 1.32 12.83
CA SER A 240 -13.15 2.51 11.98
C SER A 240 -12.79 2.12 10.55
N THR A 241 -11.79 2.75 9.92
CA THR A 241 -11.37 2.41 8.57
C THR A 241 -10.68 1.04 8.45
N SER A 242 -10.43 0.31 9.54
CA SER A 242 -9.87 -1.06 9.54
C SER A 242 -10.95 -2.13 9.34
N GLN A 243 -10.58 -3.41 9.45
CA GLN A 243 -11.52 -4.54 9.43
C GLN A 243 -12.35 -4.62 10.73
N PRO A 244 -13.48 -5.36 10.73
CA PRO A 244 -14.19 -5.69 11.94
C PRO A 244 -13.30 -6.44 12.96
N ASN A 245 -13.65 -6.27 14.24
CA ASN A 245 -12.86 -6.74 15.38
C ASN A 245 -12.83 -8.28 15.47
N LEU A 246 -11.64 -8.86 15.27
CA LEU A 246 -11.40 -10.30 15.27
C LEU A 246 -11.74 -10.93 16.62
N ASN A 247 -11.27 -10.36 17.73
CA ASN A 247 -11.53 -10.86 19.08
C ASN A 247 -13.04 -10.90 19.38
N SER A 248 -13.75 -9.84 19.01
CA SER A 248 -15.19 -9.71 19.28
C SER A 248 -16.01 -10.67 18.44
N VAL A 249 -15.65 -10.87 17.16
CA VAL A 249 -16.34 -11.85 16.30
C VAL A 249 -16.07 -13.28 16.79
N VAL A 250 -14.83 -13.61 17.18
CA VAL A 250 -14.51 -14.92 17.77
C VAL A 250 -15.31 -15.13 19.06
N GLY A 251 -15.33 -14.15 19.96
CA GLY A 251 -16.12 -14.22 21.19
C GLY A 251 -17.64 -14.30 20.95
N ALA A 252 -18.15 -13.67 19.89
CA ALA A 252 -19.56 -13.75 19.52
C ALA A 252 -19.95 -15.12 18.94
N LEU A 253 -18.99 -15.85 18.36
CA LEU A 253 -19.19 -17.18 17.79
C LEU A 253 -18.81 -18.32 18.76
N ASP A 254 -18.43 -18.03 20.00
CA ASP A 254 -18.09 -19.05 21.01
C ASP A 254 -19.29 -19.98 21.26
N GLY A 255 -19.09 -21.27 21.00
CA GLY A 255 -20.13 -22.29 21.09
C GLY A 255 -21.16 -22.28 19.94
N HIS A 256 -20.98 -21.42 18.93
CA HIS A 256 -21.76 -21.45 17.69
C HIS A 256 -21.32 -22.62 16.79
N GLU A 257 -22.21 -23.11 15.92
CA GLU A 257 -21.86 -24.21 14.99
C GLU A 257 -20.74 -23.86 14.00
N ARG A 258 -20.50 -22.56 13.80
CA ARG A 258 -19.47 -21.98 12.92
C ARG A 258 -18.34 -21.30 13.70
N ASP A 259 -18.13 -21.69 14.95
CA ASP A 259 -17.01 -21.23 15.78
C ASP A 259 -15.66 -21.51 15.06
N PRO A 260 -14.79 -20.50 14.84
CA PRO A 260 -13.50 -20.71 14.20
C PRO A 260 -12.47 -21.44 15.10
N GLN A 261 -12.81 -21.71 16.36
CA GLN A 261 -11.97 -22.39 17.36
C GLN A 261 -10.60 -21.73 17.56
N ILE A 262 -10.56 -20.40 17.55
CA ILE A 262 -9.34 -19.62 17.82
C ILE A 262 -9.30 -19.25 19.30
N ASP A 263 -8.15 -19.40 19.96
CA ASP A 263 -7.99 -19.07 21.37
C ASP A 263 -8.20 -17.56 21.61
N LEU A 264 -9.38 -17.19 22.11
CA LEU A 264 -9.73 -15.80 22.43
C LEU A 264 -8.78 -15.16 23.44
N ARG A 265 -8.23 -15.94 24.39
CA ARG A 265 -7.25 -15.43 25.34
C ARG A 265 -5.94 -15.09 24.63
N ALA A 266 -5.50 -15.93 23.69
CA ALA A 266 -4.34 -15.63 22.86
C ALA A 266 -4.54 -14.35 22.05
N LEU A 267 -5.74 -14.17 21.48
CA LEU A 267 -6.07 -12.97 20.73
C LEU A 267 -6.03 -11.72 21.60
N ASN A 268 -6.50 -11.79 22.85
CA ASN A 268 -6.43 -10.65 23.76
C ASN A 268 -4.97 -10.31 24.13
N GLU A 269 -4.15 -11.31 24.45
CA GLU A 269 -2.73 -11.09 24.78
C GLU A 269 -1.92 -10.58 23.55
N ILE A 270 -2.27 -11.01 22.34
CA ILE A 270 -1.70 -10.44 21.09
C ILE A 270 -2.20 -9.01 20.87
N SER A 271 -3.46 -8.71 21.21
CA SER A 271 -3.99 -7.35 21.15
C SER A 271 -3.26 -6.40 22.08
N ASP A 272 -2.93 -6.84 23.30
CA ASP A 272 -2.17 -6.05 24.29
C ASP A 272 -0.79 -5.68 23.73
N TYR A 273 -0.11 -6.61 23.05
CA TYR A 273 1.15 -6.33 22.35
C TYR A 273 0.99 -5.21 21.32
N TRP A 274 -0.03 -5.31 20.46
CA TRP A 274 -0.24 -4.32 19.40
C TRP A 274 -0.66 -2.96 19.95
N ASP A 275 -1.41 -2.92 21.06
CA ASP A 275 -1.80 -1.67 21.73
C ASP A 275 -0.58 -0.88 22.22
N GLU A 276 0.39 -1.56 22.84
CA GLU A 276 1.66 -0.94 23.25
C GLU A 276 2.50 -0.49 22.04
N VAL A 277 2.55 -1.30 20.98
CA VAL A 277 3.26 -0.95 19.74
C VAL A 277 2.67 0.29 19.07
N LEU A 278 1.35 0.48 19.14
CA LEU A 278 0.67 1.61 18.52
C LEU A 278 1.13 2.98 19.05
N GLU A 279 1.59 3.06 20.29
CA GLU A 279 2.17 4.30 20.83
C GLU A 279 3.38 4.79 20.03
N PHE A 280 4.13 3.88 19.39
CA PHE A 280 5.26 4.26 18.53
C PHE A 280 4.81 4.93 17.22
N TYR A 281 3.58 4.64 16.78
CA TYR A 281 3.02 5.05 15.49
C TYR A 281 2.03 6.22 15.58
N LYS A 282 1.84 6.79 16.78
CA LYS A 282 0.90 7.88 17.05
C LYS A 282 0.89 9.04 16.04
N PRO A 283 2.03 9.51 15.48
CA PRO A 283 2.01 10.56 14.45
C PRO A 283 1.31 10.17 13.13
N PHE A 284 1.09 8.87 12.89
CA PHE A 284 0.49 8.34 11.68
C PHE A 284 -0.97 7.91 11.84
N ASP A 285 -1.50 7.90 13.07
CA ASP A 285 -2.91 7.61 13.32
C ASP A 285 -3.79 8.83 13.00
N THR A 286 -4.23 8.90 11.74
CA THR A 286 -5.11 9.94 11.22
C THR A 286 -6.54 9.43 10.97
N SER A 287 -6.80 8.19 11.42
CA SER A 287 -8.08 7.52 11.24
C SER A 287 -9.20 8.21 12.05
N PRO A 288 -10.46 8.13 11.59
CA PRO A 288 -11.60 8.55 12.42
C PRO A 288 -11.63 7.77 13.73
N ARG A 289 -11.98 8.43 14.83
CA ARG A 289 -12.11 7.78 16.15
C ARG A 289 -13.20 6.70 16.21
N ALA A 290 -14.18 6.77 15.32
CA ALA A 290 -15.30 5.84 15.24
C ALA A 290 -15.79 5.76 13.80
N GLY A 291 -16.49 4.67 13.48
CA GLY A 291 -17.18 4.52 12.22
C GLY A 291 -18.29 5.56 12.03
N SER A 292 -18.62 5.85 10.77
CA SER A 292 -19.64 6.83 10.36
C SER A 292 -20.43 6.33 9.17
N ALA A 293 -21.75 6.52 9.23
CA ALA A 293 -22.66 6.23 8.11
C ALA A 293 -22.41 7.11 6.87
N GLU A 294 -21.63 8.19 6.98
CA GLU A 294 -21.21 9.05 5.87
C GLU A 294 -20.52 8.24 4.75
N VAL A 295 -19.90 7.11 5.10
CA VAL A 295 -19.29 6.20 4.12
C VAL A 295 -20.27 5.68 3.08
N TYR A 296 -21.56 5.57 3.41
CA TYR A 296 -22.60 5.17 2.45
C TYR A 296 -22.94 6.27 1.43
N GLU A 297 -22.50 7.51 1.66
CA GLU A 297 -22.66 8.62 0.73
C GLU A 297 -21.44 8.73 -0.19
N HIS A 298 -20.25 8.87 0.39
CA HIS A 298 -19.03 9.15 -0.37
C HIS A 298 -18.32 7.90 -0.89
N GLU A 299 -18.53 6.75 -0.26
CA GLU A 299 -17.97 5.45 -0.68
C GLU A 299 -16.44 5.45 -0.85
N MET A 300 -15.74 6.21 0.00
CA MET A 300 -14.28 6.23 -0.01
C MET A 300 -13.77 4.99 0.74
N PRO A 301 -12.88 4.20 0.15
CA PRO A 301 -12.16 3.16 0.87
C PRO A 301 -11.36 3.72 2.05
N GLY A 302 -11.07 2.89 3.06
CA GLY A 302 -10.36 3.32 4.27
C GLY A 302 -9.07 4.10 3.98
N GLY A 303 -8.15 3.51 3.21
CA GLY A 303 -6.90 4.19 2.83
C GLY A 303 -7.07 5.43 1.94
N GLN A 304 -8.16 5.53 1.17
CA GLN A 304 -8.43 6.74 0.38
C GLN A 304 -8.91 7.89 1.28
N PHE A 305 -9.73 7.58 2.29
CA PHE A 305 -10.24 8.57 3.24
C PHE A 305 -9.09 9.26 3.98
N THR A 306 -8.19 8.49 4.59
CA THR A 306 -7.06 9.03 5.35
C THR A 306 -6.10 9.82 4.46
N ASN A 307 -5.75 9.29 3.28
CA ASN A 307 -4.87 9.97 2.34
C ASN A 307 -5.47 11.29 1.81
N LEU A 308 -6.75 11.32 1.44
CA LEU A 308 -7.41 12.53 0.92
C LEU A 308 -7.55 13.58 2.02
N LYS A 309 -7.77 13.16 3.27
CA LYS A 309 -7.84 14.06 4.43
C LYS A 309 -6.49 14.71 4.72
N GLU A 310 -5.41 13.93 4.69
CA GLU A 310 -4.05 14.48 4.80
C GLU A 310 -3.71 15.43 3.66
N GLN A 311 -4.08 15.09 2.42
CA GLN A 311 -3.92 15.98 1.28
C GLN A 311 -4.70 17.29 1.45
N ALA A 312 -5.95 17.23 1.91
CA ALA A 312 -6.76 18.41 2.19
C ALA A 312 -6.15 19.28 3.29
N ASN A 313 -5.65 18.67 4.37
CA ASN A 313 -4.97 19.37 5.46
C ASN A 313 -3.70 20.07 4.97
N ALA A 314 -2.86 19.39 4.20
CA ALA A 314 -1.63 19.94 3.62
C ALA A 314 -1.91 21.13 2.69
N MET A 315 -3.08 21.17 2.06
CA MET A 315 -3.54 22.26 1.20
C MET A 315 -4.30 23.37 1.96
N GLY A 316 -4.45 23.27 3.28
CA GLY A 316 -5.22 24.22 4.10
C GLY A 316 -6.74 24.10 3.94
N LEU A 317 -7.22 23.04 3.27
CA LEU A 317 -8.63 22.78 2.97
C LEU A 317 -9.30 21.82 3.95
N GLY A 318 -8.61 21.37 5.00
CA GLY A 318 -9.14 20.42 5.98
C GLY A 318 -10.47 20.84 6.63
N HIS A 319 -10.67 22.14 6.85
CA HIS A 319 -11.91 22.70 7.39
C HIS A 319 -13.13 22.56 6.45
N ARG A 320 -12.90 22.26 5.16
CA ARG A 320 -13.94 22.02 4.14
C ARG A 320 -14.21 20.53 3.90
N TRP A 321 -13.82 19.65 4.83
CA TRP A 321 -14.00 18.20 4.68
C TRP A 321 -15.42 17.75 4.26
N PRO A 322 -16.51 18.29 4.84
CA PRO A 322 -17.86 17.88 4.42
C PRO A 322 -18.18 18.24 2.96
N GLU A 323 -17.58 19.30 2.43
CA GLU A 323 -17.69 19.65 1.00
C GLU A 323 -16.89 18.68 0.14
N ILE A 324 -15.66 18.36 0.56
CA ILE A 324 -14.79 17.39 -0.13
C ILE A 324 -15.47 16.01 -0.22
N ALA A 325 -16.07 15.53 0.87
CA ALA A 325 -16.78 14.26 0.88
C ALA A 325 -17.97 14.23 -0.11
N ARG A 326 -18.77 15.30 -0.14
CA ARG A 326 -19.89 15.42 -1.11
C ARG A 326 -19.39 15.51 -2.54
N THR A 327 -18.40 16.36 -2.82
CA THR A 327 -17.84 16.49 -4.17
C THR A 327 -17.21 15.19 -4.65
N TYR A 328 -16.59 14.40 -3.76
CA TYR A 328 -16.09 13.06 -4.12
C TYR A 328 -17.23 12.13 -4.59
N ALA A 329 -18.37 12.15 -3.89
CA ALA A 329 -19.56 11.40 -4.29
C ALA A 329 -20.11 11.87 -5.65
N GLU A 330 -20.15 13.19 -5.87
CA GLU A 330 -20.58 13.80 -7.13
C GLU A 330 -19.64 13.45 -8.30
N VAL A 331 -18.32 13.43 -8.06
CA VAL A 331 -17.33 13.00 -9.05
C VAL A 331 -17.50 11.53 -9.41
N ASN A 332 -17.86 10.67 -8.45
CA ASN A 332 -18.20 9.28 -8.78
C ASN A 332 -19.37 9.20 -9.76
N GLN A 333 -20.43 9.99 -9.54
CA GLN A 333 -21.56 10.06 -10.47
C GLN A 333 -21.16 10.66 -11.82
N LEU A 334 -20.31 11.69 -11.83
CA LEU A 334 -19.75 12.28 -13.04
C LEU A 334 -19.01 11.24 -13.89
N PHE A 335 -18.28 10.31 -13.27
CA PHE A 335 -17.60 9.23 -13.98
C PHE A 335 -18.51 8.04 -14.33
N GLY A 336 -19.82 8.14 -14.09
CA GLY A 336 -20.80 7.11 -14.46
C GLY A 336 -21.01 6.04 -13.40
N ASP A 337 -20.81 6.36 -12.12
CA ASP A 337 -20.88 5.46 -10.96
C ASP A 337 -19.90 4.28 -11.09
N ILE A 338 -18.66 4.48 -10.65
CA ILE A 338 -17.58 3.49 -10.81
C ILE A 338 -17.28 2.76 -9.49
N ILE A 339 -16.58 1.63 -9.61
CA ILE A 339 -15.91 0.98 -8.49
C ILE A 339 -14.71 1.84 -8.10
N LYS A 340 -14.57 2.11 -6.79
CA LYS A 340 -13.56 3.01 -6.24
C LYS A 340 -12.64 2.24 -5.30
N VAL A 341 -11.51 1.78 -5.82
CA VAL A 341 -10.43 1.14 -5.07
C VAL A 341 -9.11 1.52 -5.75
N THR A 342 -7.98 1.47 -5.05
CA THR A 342 -6.71 1.90 -5.66
C THR A 342 -6.45 1.18 -7.01
N PRO A 343 -6.20 1.92 -8.12
CA PRO A 343 -5.99 3.37 -8.19
C PRO A 343 -7.25 4.21 -8.54
N SER A 344 -8.38 3.63 -8.94
CA SER A 344 -9.59 4.40 -9.32
C SER A 344 -10.10 5.33 -8.21
N SER A 345 -10.02 4.93 -6.94
CA SER A 345 -10.39 5.79 -5.80
C SER A 345 -9.52 7.04 -5.68
N LYS A 346 -8.22 6.93 -6.04
CA LYS A 346 -7.29 8.06 -6.10
C LYS A 346 -7.67 9.00 -7.23
N VAL A 347 -8.03 8.47 -8.41
CA VAL A 347 -8.44 9.28 -9.57
C VAL A 347 -9.66 10.14 -9.23
N VAL A 348 -10.66 9.57 -8.55
CA VAL A 348 -11.82 10.32 -8.03
C VAL A 348 -11.38 11.40 -7.04
N GLY A 349 -10.42 11.10 -6.16
CA GLY A 349 -9.86 12.06 -5.20
C GLY A 349 -9.11 13.22 -5.87
N ASP A 350 -8.24 12.92 -6.84
CA ASP A 350 -7.48 13.90 -7.61
C ASP A 350 -8.44 14.85 -8.36
N MET A 351 -9.48 14.31 -9.00
CA MET A 351 -10.53 15.10 -9.65
C MET A 351 -11.33 15.94 -8.65
N CYS A 352 -11.70 15.37 -7.50
CA CYS A 352 -12.39 16.11 -6.43
C CYS A 352 -11.60 17.34 -5.99
N MET A 353 -10.31 17.16 -5.64
CA MET A 353 -9.45 18.28 -5.21
C MET A 353 -9.22 19.29 -6.33
N PHE A 354 -9.09 18.81 -7.57
CA PHE A 354 -8.94 19.63 -8.75
C PHE A 354 -10.13 20.59 -8.95
N LEU A 355 -11.35 20.08 -8.84
CA LEU A 355 -12.58 20.84 -8.99
C LEU A 355 -12.77 21.85 -7.86
N ILE A 356 -12.57 21.42 -6.61
CA ILE A 356 -12.71 22.28 -5.42
C ILE A 356 -11.75 23.47 -5.46
N THR A 357 -10.49 23.23 -5.83
CA THR A 357 -9.47 24.30 -5.89
C THR A 357 -9.71 25.30 -7.02
N ARG A 358 -10.50 24.95 -8.03
CA ARG A 358 -10.85 25.81 -9.17
C ARG A 358 -12.25 26.39 -9.11
N GLY A 359 -13.05 25.99 -8.10
CA GLY A 359 -14.45 26.42 -7.99
C GLY A 359 -15.32 25.92 -9.15
N ILE A 360 -15.01 24.75 -9.70
CA ILE A 360 -15.79 24.12 -10.78
C ILE A 360 -16.71 23.09 -10.15
N ALA A 361 -18.02 23.17 -10.40
CA ALA A 361 -18.94 22.12 -9.95
C ALA A 361 -18.78 20.86 -10.83
N PRO A 362 -18.84 19.63 -10.28
CA PRO A 362 -18.76 18.41 -11.08
C PRO A 362 -19.75 18.38 -12.25
N ALA A 363 -20.97 18.89 -12.06
CA ALA A 363 -22.01 18.97 -13.09
C ALA A 363 -21.66 19.87 -14.29
N ASP A 364 -20.71 20.80 -14.13
CA ASP A 364 -20.29 21.71 -15.21
C ASP A 364 -19.23 21.08 -16.11
N VAL A 365 -18.55 20.01 -15.66
CA VAL A 365 -17.45 19.37 -16.38
C VAL A 365 -17.82 18.94 -17.80
N PRO A 366 -18.98 18.27 -18.06
CA PRO A 366 -19.37 17.89 -19.42
C PRO A 366 -19.54 19.07 -20.38
N SER A 367 -19.79 20.28 -19.85
CA SER A 367 -19.99 21.50 -20.64
C SER A 367 -18.70 22.29 -20.88
N LEU A 368 -17.57 21.86 -20.29
CA LEU A 368 -16.29 22.52 -20.50
C LEU A 368 -15.81 22.33 -21.94
N LYS A 369 -15.27 23.40 -22.52
CA LYS A 369 -14.66 23.32 -23.84
C LYS A 369 -13.41 22.43 -23.74
N PRO A 370 -13.22 21.45 -24.63
CA PRO A 370 -12.02 20.63 -24.59
C PRO A 370 -10.74 21.48 -24.67
N GLY A 371 -9.77 21.20 -23.79
CA GLY A 371 -8.52 21.97 -23.68
C GLY A 371 -8.66 23.33 -22.97
N SER A 372 -9.83 23.67 -22.41
CA SER A 372 -9.99 24.88 -21.59
C SER A 372 -9.38 24.75 -20.18
N VAL A 373 -9.12 23.52 -19.75
CA VAL A 373 -8.72 23.16 -18.40
C VAL A 373 -7.73 21.99 -18.46
N ASP A 374 -6.62 22.09 -17.73
CA ASP A 374 -5.60 21.03 -17.62
C ASP A 374 -5.96 20.07 -16.49
N PHE A 375 -6.67 18.99 -16.81
CA PHE A 375 -7.08 17.97 -15.84
C PHE A 375 -5.89 17.18 -15.25
N PRO A 376 -6.03 16.59 -14.06
CA PRO A 376 -4.99 15.72 -13.50
C PRO A 376 -4.66 14.56 -14.43
N GLU A 377 -3.38 14.21 -14.57
CA GLU A 377 -2.94 13.14 -15.48
C GLU A 377 -3.57 11.79 -15.13
N SER A 378 -3.83 11.52 -13.85
CA SER A 378 -4.52 10.30 -13.39
C SER A 378 -5.94 10.18 -13.93
N VAL A 379 -6.65 11.31 -14.10
CA VAL A 379 -8.00 11.36 -14.68
C VAL A 379 -7.94 11.16 -16.19
N ILE A 380 -6.96 11.80 -16.85
CA ILE A 380 -6.75 11.68 -18.28
C ILE A 380 -6.41 10.23 -18.65
N ASP A 381 -5.46 9.60 -17.95
CA ASP A 381 -5.05 8.22 -18.17
C ASP A 381 -6.23 7.24 -17.98
N MET A 382 -6.96 7.36 -16.87
CA MET A 382 -8.13 6.51 -16.60
C MET A 382 -9.18 6.62 -17.71
N LEU A 383 -9.59 7.85 -18.07
CA LEU A 383 -10.61 8.07 -19.11
C LEU A 383 -10.11 7.70 -20.51
N ALA A 384 -8.80 7.67 -20.74
CA ALA A 384 -8.20 7.15 -21.97
C ALA A 384 -8.22 5.62 -22.06
N GLY A 385 -8.59 4.92 -20.97
CA GLY A 385 -8.62 3.45 -20.90
C GLY A 385 -7.45 2.85 -20.14
N GLY A 386 -6.58 3.67 -19.52
CA GLY A 386 -5.40 3.23 -18.80
C GLY A 386 -5.69 2.31 -17.61
N LEU A 387 -6.88 2.33 -17.02
CA LEU A 387 -7.26 1.40 -15.94
C LEU A 387 -8.14 0.23 -16.43
N GLY A 388 -8.34 0.08 -17.74
CA GLY A 388 -9.35 -0.82 -18.30
C GLY A 388 -10.70 -0.12 -18.48
N GLN A 389 -11.78 -0.89 -18.51
CA GLN A 389 -13.13 -0.40 -18.82
C GLN A 389 -14.08 -0.63 -17.65
N PRO A 390 -14.82 0.41 -17.20
CA PRO A 390 -15.87 0.22 -16.22
C PRO A 390 -17.07 -0.46 -16.89
N ASP A 391 -17.85 -1.19 -16.10
CA ASP A 391 -19.15 -1.71 -16.58
C ASP A 391 -20.04 -0.55 -17.06
N GLY A 392 -20.59 -0.69 -18.27
CA GLY A 392 -21.37 0.37 -18.95
C GLY A 392 -20.55 1.41 -19.73
N GLY A 393 -19.22 1.37 -19.65
CA GLY A 393 -18.33 2.31 -20.34
C GLY A 393 -18.27 3.71 -19.71
N TRP A 394 -17.44 4.58 -20.29
CA TRP A 394 -17.25 5.95 -19.83
C TRP A 394 -18.33 6.91 -20.38
N PRO A 395 -18.80 7.90 -19.60
CA PRO A 395 -19.67 8.95 -20.12
C PRO A 395 -18.99 9.76 -21.24
N ALA A 396 -19.60 9.78 -22.43
CA ALA A 396 -18.96 10.27 -23.65
C ALA A 396 -18.69 11.78 -23.64
N ASP A 397 -19.56 12.56 -23.00
CA ASP A 397 -19.43 14.01 -22.82
C ASP A 397 -18.28 14.36 -21.86
N VAL A 398 -18.17 13.65 -20.74
CA VAL A 398 -17.04 13.78 -19.80
C VAL A 398 -15.74 13.37 -20.46
N GLN A 399 -15.71 12.22 -21.14
CA GLN A 399 -14.52 11.75 -21.84
C GLN A 399 -14.07 12.77 -22.91
N LYS A 400 -15.00 13.37 -23.65
CA LYS A 400 -14.70 14.43 -24.63
C LYS A 400 -14.16 15.70 -23.97
N ALA A 401 -14.76 16.14 -22.86
CA ALA A 401 -14.32 17.34 -22.15
C ALA A 401 -12.89 17.20 -21.60
N VAL A 402 -12.55 16.02 -21.05
CA VAL A 402 -11.24 15.75 -20.43
C VAL A 402 -10.17 15.41 -21.46
N LEU A 403 -10.45 14.51 -22.42
CA LEU A 403 -9.45 14.02 -23.37
C LEU A 403 -9.24 14.97 -24.56
N GLY A 404 -10.24 15.78 -24.89
CA GLY A 404 -10.27 16.58 -26.11
C GLY A 404 -10.02 15.76 -27.36
N ASN A 405 -8.86 15.97 -28.00
CA ASN A 405 -8.50 15.27 -29.23
C ASN A 405 -7.79 13.92 -28.99
N ARG A 406 -7.43 13.59 -27.74
CA ARG A 406 -6.81 12.29 -27.42
C ARG A 406 -7.83 11.17 -27.69
N LYS A 407 -7.40 10.11 -28.38
CA LYS A 407 -8.26 8.96 -28.68
C LYS A 407 -8.17 7.95 -27.53
N PRO A 408 -9.29 7.62 -26.86
CA PRO A 408 -9.31 6.55 -25.87
C PRO A 408 -9.17 5.17 -26.53
N THR A 409 -8.77 4.18 -25.75
CA THR A 409 -8.71 2.78 -26.14
C THR A 409 -9.65 1.93 -25.30
N THR A 410 -10.15 0.84 -25.88
CA THR A 410 -10.88 -0.22 -25.19
C THR A 410 -10.06 -1.50 -25.04
N GLN A 411 -8.85 -1.55 -25.60
CA GLN A 411 -7.94 -2.68 -25.47
C GLN A 411 -7.43 -2.79 -24.04
N ARG A 412 -7.08 -4.01 -23.60
CA ARG A 412 -6.51 -4.23 -22.27
C ARG A 412 -5.17 -3.49 -22.18
N PRO A 413 -4.92 -2.65 -21.17
CA PRO A 413 -3.68 -1.87 -21.10
C PRO A 413 -2.39 -2.71 -21.16
N GLY A 414 -2.39 -3.90 -20.55
CA GLY A 414 -1.25 -4.82 -20.62
C GLY A 414 -0.98 -5.40 -22.01
N GLU A 415 -1.98 -5.46 -22.92
CA GLU A 415 -1.79 -5.90 -24.32
C GLU A 415 -1.13 -4.85 -25.18
N LEU A 416 -1.25 -3.57 -24.78
CA LEU A 416 -0.61 -2.44 -25.44
C LEU A 416 0.85 -2.27 -25.00
N ALA A 417 1.27 -2.97 -23.94
CA ALA A 417 2.61 -2.85 -23.39
C ALA A 417 3.51 -3.92 -24.02
N GLU A 418 4.59 -3.47 -24.66
CA GLU A 418 5.59 -4.38 -25.24
C GLU A 418 6.24 -5.26 -24.16
N PRO A 419 6.46 -6.56 -24.42
CA PRO A 419 7.17 -7.43 -23.49
C PRO A 419 8.53 -6.84 -23.09
N VAL A 420 8.83 -6.90 -21.80
CA VAL A 420 10.12 -6.44 -21.28
C VAL A 420 11.15 -7.55 -21.38
N ASP A 421 12.32 -7.26 -21.95
CA ASP A 421 13.49 -8.14 -21.87
C ASP A 421 14.07 -8.11 -20.45
N LEU A 422 13.66 -9.08 -19.63
CA LEU A 422 14.04 -9.18 -18.22
C LEU A 422 15.55 -9.37 -18.03
N GLU A 423 16.23 -10.05 -18.95
CA GLU A 423 17.67 -10.29 -18.86
C GLU A 423 18.48 -9.03 -19.20
N SER A 424 18.03 -8.27 -20.21
CA SER A 424 18.61 -6.95 -20.50
C SER A 424 18.43 -6.00 -19.31
N VAL A 425 17.22 -5.92 -18.74
CA VAL A 425 16.96 -5.08 -17.55
C VAL A 425 17.82 -5.51 -16.36
N ARG A 426 17.99 -6.82 -16.14
CA ARG A 426 18.86 -7.36 -15.09
C ARG A 426 20.32 -6.97 -15.31
N ALA A 427 20.82 -7.05 -16.53
CA ALA A 427 22.19 -6.68 -16.86
C ALA A 427 22.43 -5.18 -16.61
N GLU A 428 21.55 -4.30 -17.10
CA GLU A 428 21.61 -2.86 -16.84
C GLU A 428 21.53 -2.53 -15.33
N LEU A 429 20.65 -3.22 -14.61
CA LEU A 429 20.50 -3.02 -13.18
C LEU A 429 21.76 -3.47 -12.42
N SER A 430 22.37 -4.58 -12.84
CA SER A 430 23.61 -5.08 -12.24
C SER A 430 24.76 -4.08 -12.39
N GLU A 431 24.88 -3.43 -13.56
CA GLU A 431 25.86 -2.37 -13.80
C GLU A 431 25.60 -1.16 -12.87
N LYS A 432 24.34 -0.72 -12.76
CA LYS A 432 23.95 0.40 -11.88
C LYS A 432 24.20 0.10 -10.41
N LEU A 433 24.00 -1.15 -9.97
CA LEU A 433 24.21 -1.58 -8.59
C LEU A 433 25.68 -1.89 -8.27
N GLY A 434 26.53 -2.13 -9.27
CA GLY A 434 27.90 -2.58 -9.08
C GLY A 434 28.01 -4.01 -8.51
N ARG A 435 26.92 -4.78 -8.57
CA ARG A 435 26.81 -6.19 -8.14
C ARG A 435 25.75 -6.90 -8.98
N PRO A 436 25.77 -8.24 -9.09
CA PRO A 436 24.67 -8.97 -9.72
C PRO A 436 23.31 -8.60 -9.11
N ALA A 437 22.36 -8.24 -9.96
CA ALA A 437 20.98 -7.98 -9.57
C ALA A 437 20.26 -9.31 -9.33
N SER A 438 19.74 -9.48 -8.11
CA SER A 438 18.88 -10.59 -7.73
C SER A 438 17.46 -10.43 -8.31
N GLU A 439 16.63 -11.48 -8.21
CA GLU A 439 15.20 -11.38 -8.54
C GLU A 439 14.49 -10.30 -7.71
N ASP A 440 14.83 -10.18 -6.41
CA ASP A 440 14.29 -9.13 -5.54
C ASP A 440 14.60 -7.74 -6.11
N ASP A 441 15.82 -7.52 -6.57
CA ASP A 441 16.23 -6.24 -7.16
C ASP A 441 15.47 -5.98 -8.47
N LEU A 442 15.40 -6.99 -9.33
CA LEU A 442 14.74 -6.90 -10.62
C LEU A 442 13.25 -6.54 -10.47
N TYR A 443 12.49 -7.31 -9.68
CA TYR A 443 11.06 -7.06 -9.54
C TYR A 443 10.77 -5.80 -8.70
N SER A 444 11.62 -5.45 -7.74
CA SER A 444 11.48 -4.16 -7.04
C SER A 444 11.73 -2.99 -7.98
N HIS A 445 12.73 -3.09 -8.86
CA HIS A 445 13.03 -2.09 -9.88
C HIS A 445 11.91 -1.99 -10.93
N LEU A 446 11.40 -3.11 -11.44
CA LEU A 446 10.31 -3.13 -12.43
C LEU A 446 9.03 -2.49 -11.88
N MET A 447 8.68 -2.80 -10.62
CA MET A 447 7.50 -2.19 -9.98
C MET A 447 7.72 -0.71 -9.68
N TYR A 448 8.90 -0.35 -9.15
CA TYR A 448 9.18 0.98 -8.63
C TYR A 448 10.61 1.46 -8.93
N PRO A 449 10.93 1.86 -10.18
CA PRO A 449 12.30 2.14 -10.60
C PRO A 449 13.01 3.19 -9.74
N GLN A 450 12.35 4.33 -9.52
CA GLN A 450 12.91 5.44 -8.74
C GLN A 450 12.96 5.14 -7.24
N VAL A 451 11.90 4.52 -6.69
CA VAL A 451 11.86 4.17 -5.26
C VAL A 451 12.96 3.18 -4.92
N PHE A 452 13.14 2.17 -5.78
CA PHE A 452 14.18 1.19 -5.62
C PHE A 452 15.57 1.83 -5.72
N ALA A 453 15.80 2.72 -6.70
CA ALA A 453 17.07 3.46 -6.82
C ALA A 453 17.36 4.31 -5.56
N ASP A 454 16.36 5.02 -5.05
CA ASP A 454 16.48 5.82 -3.82
C ASP A 454 16.72 4.94 -2.59
N PHE A 455 16.09 3.77 -2.53
CA PHE A 455 16.29 2.77 -1.48
C PHE A 455 17.71 2.19 -1.51
N GLN A 456 18.24 1.83 -2.68
CA GLN A 456 19.63 1.35 -2.80
C GLN A 456 20.65 2.43 -2.43
N LYS A 457 20.39 3.70 -2.81
CA LYS A 457 21.21 4.83 -2.36
C LYS A 457 21.16 5.03 -0.85
N PHE A 458 19.99 4.83 -0.24
CA PHE A 458 19.83 4.86 1.21
C PHE A 458 20.65 3.75 1.87
N LEU A 459 20.52 2.51 1.41
CA LEU A 459 21.30 1.37 1.93
C LEU A 459 22.80 1.58 1.80
N ALA A 460 23.28 2.16 0.70
CA ALA A 460 24.70 2.48 0.54
C ALA A 460 25.21 3.54 1.53
N THR A 461 24.32 4.35 2.11
CA THR A 461 24.65 5.42 3.06
C THR A 461 24.48 4.99 4.52
N TYR A 462 23.40 4.28 4.84
CA TYR A 462 22.97 4.00 6.22
C TYR A 462 22.88 2.50 6.55
N ASP A 463 23.10 1.63 5.56
CA ASP A 463 22.88 0.18 5.68
C ASP A 463 21.42 -0.17 6.07
N ARG A 464 21.18 -1.44 6.43
CA ARG A 464 19.88 -1.96 6.86
C ARG A 464 19.51 -1.44 8.25
N LEU A 465 18.34 -0.82 8.35
CA LEU A 465 17.80 -0.32 9.61
C LEU A 465 16.71 -1.22 10.22
N THR A 466 16.43 -2.38 9.60
CA THR A 466 15.38 -3.31 10.06
C THR A 466 15.60 -3.81 11.49
N GLY A 467 16.84 -3.86 11.97
CA GLY A 467 17.15 -4.26 13.35
C GLY A 467 16.92 -3.16 14.40
N LEU A 468 16.69 -1.91 13.99
CA LEU A 468 16.43 -0.82 14.94
C LEU A 468 15.05 -0.98 15.62
N PRO A 469 14.93 -0.73 16.93
CA PRO A 469 13.64 -0.52 17.56
C PRO A 469 12.87 0.62 16.88
N THR A 470 11.55 0.52 16.82
CA THR A 470 10.68 1.50 16.14
C THR A 470 10.77 2.90 16.75
N THR A 471 10.95 2.98 18.06
CA THR A 471 11.21 4.25 18.76
C THR A 471 12.50 4.91 18.27
N ALA A 472 13.61 4.17 18.22
CA ALA A 472 14.89 4.66 17.74
C ALA A 472 14.85 5.04 16.25
N PHE A 473 14.10 4.30 15.43
CA PHE A 473 13.93 4.58 14.00
C PHE A 473 13.21 5.92 13.75
N PHE A 474 12.10 6.19 14.45
CA PHE A 474 11.33 7.42 14.22
C PHE A 474 11.83 8.63 15.02
N TYR A 475 12.36 8.42 16.22
CA TYR A 475 12.62 9.49 17.18
C TYR A 475 14.09 9.64 17.58
N GLY A 476 14.96 8.71 17.15
CA GLY A 476 16.33 8.63 17.64
C GLY A 476 16.41 8.16 19.09
N LEU A 477 17.58 8.31 19.71
CA LEU A 477 17.81 7.96 21.11
C LEU A 477 17.75 9.20 22.01
N GLN A 478 17.28 9.02 23.24
CA GLN A 478 17.42 9.98 24.33
C GLN A 478 18.81 9.87 24.99
N VAL A 479 19.31 10.98 25.55
CA VAL A 479 20.58 10.96 26.28
C VAL A 479 20.49 10.01 27.47
N GLY A 480 21.39 9.03 27.52
CA GLY A 480 21.42 7.96 28.51
C GLY A 480 20.72 6.66 28.05
N GLU A 481 19.92 6.71 26.98
CA GLU A 481 19.25 5.55 26.41
C GLU A 481 20.25 4.61 25.73
N GLU A 482 20.06 3.31 25.94
CA GLU A 482 20.80 2.23 25.30
C GLU A 482 19.84 1.33 24.53
N VAL A 483 20.23 0.97 23.30
CA VAL A 483 19.51 0.00 22.47
C VAL A 483 20.43 -1.13 22.05
N SER A 484 19.85 -2.32 21.91
CA SER A 484 20.50 -3.49 21.33
C SER A 484 19.96 -3.75 19.92
N ILE A 485 20.85 -3.86 18.93
CA ILE A 485 20.50 -4.03 17.52
C ILE A 485 21.16 -5.31 17.03
N GLU A 486 20.36 -6.32 16.71
CA GLU A 486 20.87 -7.54 16.08
C GLU A 486 21.06 -7.29 14.57
N ILE A 487 22.32 -7.39 14.12
CA ILE A 487 22.68 -7.17 12.70
C ILE A 487 22.83 -8.50 11.92
N GLN A 488 23.02 -9.59 12.65
CA GLN A 488 23.09 -10.96 12.18
C GLN A 488 22.89 -11.87 13.39
N SER A 489 22.39 -13.09 13.20
CA SER A 489 22.29 -14.10 14.27
C SER A 489 23.53 -14.13 15.17
N GLY A 490 23.35 -13.76 16.44
CA GLY A 490 24.40 -13.75 17.46
C GLY A 490 25.39 -12.58 17.40
N LYS A 491 25.17 -11.59 16.51
CA LYS A 491 25.92 -10.33 16.44
C LYS A 491 25.02 -9.16 16.81
N ILE A 492 25.22 -8.66 18.03
CA ILE A 492 24.43 -7.57 18.61
C ILE A 492 25.32 -6.35 18.78
N LEU A 493 24.81 -5.18 18.36
CA LEU A 493 25.39 -3.88 18.65
C LEU A 493 24.64 -3.25 19.83
N PHE A 494 25.35 -2.95 20.91
CA PHE A 494 24.85 -2.13 22.00
C PHE A 494 25.25 -0.68 21.73
N ILE A 495 24.27 0.20 21.53
CA ILE A 495 24.47 1.61 21.25
C ILE A 495 23.84 2.43 22.36
N LYS A 496 24.66 3.21 23.06
CA LYS A 496 24.19 4.12 24.11
C LYS A 496 24.51 5.56 23.76
N LEU A 497 23.50 6.43 23.73
CA LEU A 497 23.73 7.85 23.51
C LEU A 497 24.22 8.50 24.81
N ILE A 498 25.41 9.11 24.77
CA ILE A 498 26.03 9.73 25.95
C ILE A 498 25.76 11.24 26.00
N GLY A 499 25.78 11.92 24.86
CA GLY A 499 25.53 13.35 24.82
C GLY A 499 25.50 13.91 23.40
N ILE A 500 24.83 15.05 23.25
CA ILE A 500 24.76 15.82 22.02
C ILE A 500 25.17 17.25 22.35
N ASN A 501 26.20 17.77 21.69
CA ASN A 501 26.63 19.14 21.87
C ASN A 501 25.70 20.15 21.17
N GLU A 502 25.82 21.42 21.58
CA GLU A 502 25.25 22.54 20.83
C GLU A 502 25.83 22.63 19.42
N PRO A 503 25.05 23.14 18.43
CA PRO A 503 25.52 23.23 17.07
C PRO A 503 26.61 24.29 16.95
N ASP A 504 27.63 24.00 16.15
CA ASP A 504 28.66 24.97 15.79
C ASP A 504 28.14 26.07 14.85
N ALA A 505 29.01 27.00 14.43
CA ALA A 505 28.65 28.11 13.56
C ALA A 505 28.14 27.65 12.17
N GLU A 506 28.52 26.45 11.74
CA GLU A 506 28.08 25.79 10.52
C GLU A 506 26.81 24.93 10.72
N GLY A 507 26.27 24.90 11.94
CA GLY A 507 25.08 24.13 12.30
C GLY A 507 25.35 22.64 12.56
N ARG A 508 26.60 22.23 12.79
CA ARG A 508 26.94 20.82 13.06
C ARG A 508 26.95 20.53 14.55
N ARG A 509 26.35 19.42 14.95
CA ARG A 509 26.40 18.89 16.31
C ARG A 509 27.35 17.71 16.38
N THR A 510 28.16 17.67 17.44
CA THR A 510 28.91 16.47 17.80
C THR A 510 28.06 15.59 18.69
N ILE A 511 27.92 14.32 18.31
CA ILE A 511 27.23 13.27 19.06
C ILE A 511 28.29 12.37 19.68
N PHE A 512 28.20 12.15 20.99
CA PHE A 512 28.99 11.17 21.73
C PHE A 512 28.14 9.97 22.07
N TYR A 513 28.62 8.77 21.76
CA TYR A 513 27.91 7.53 22.02
C TYR A 513 28.90 6.40 22.36
N GLU A 514 28.43 5.40 23.08
CA GLU A 514 29.16 4.14 23.25
C GLU A 514 28.64 3.13 22.22
N LEU A 515 29.56 2.43 21.56
CA LEU A 515 29.27 1.27 20.70
C LEU A 515 29.99 0.06 21.28
N ASN A 516 29.24 -0.90 21.81
CA ASN A 516 29.76 -2.08 22.52
C ASN A 516 30.73 -1.68 23.65
N GLY A 517 30.33 -0.69 24.45
CA GLY A 517 31.11 -0.16 25.58
C GLY A 517 32.32 0.71 25.18
N MET A 518 32.56 0.92 23.89
CA MET A 518 33.66 1.75 23.42
C MET A 518 33.16 3.14 23.02
N PRO A 519 33.74 4.23 23.54
CA PRO A 519 33.31 5.58 23.19
C PRO A 519 33.58 5.88 21.71
N ARG A 520 32.66 6.62 21.11
CA ARG A 520 32.67 7.08 19.73
C ARG A 520 32.15 8.51 19.66
N GLU A 521 32.58 9.21 18.62
CA GLU A 521 32.05 10.51 18.27
C GLU A 521 31.66 10.55 16.80
N SER A 522 30.65 11.34 16.46
CA SER A 522 30.24 11.58 15.07
C SER A 522 29.64 12.98 14.94
N GLN A 523 29.74 13.58 13.75
CA GLN A 523 29.16 14.90 13.47
C GLN A 523 27.91 14.75 12.60
N VAL A 524 26.84 15.44 12.97
CA VAL A 524 25.60 15.54 12.19
C VAL A 524 25.24 17.00 11.96
N ILE A 525 24.56 17.32 10.86
CA ILE A 525 24.08 18.67 10.58
C ILE A 525 22.69 18.83 11.19
N ASP A 526 22.51 19.83 12.06
CA ASP A 526 21.21 20.26 12.54
C ASP A 526 20.50 21.06 11.44
N GLN A 527 19.54 20.42 10.75
CA GLN A 527 18.84 21.05 9.63
C GLN A 527 18.02 22.28 10.03
N SER A 528 17.66 22.45 11.31
CA SER A 528 16.94 23.64 11.80
C SER A 528 17.86 24.87 11.94
N ARG A 529 19.17 24.62 12.07
CA ARG A 529 20.22 25.63 12.25
C ARG A 529 21.14 25.75 11.04
N ALA A 530 21.10 24.78 10.12
CA ALA A 530 21.80 24.85 8.86
C ALA A 530 21.49 26.19 8.18
N PRO A 531 22.50 26.94 7.71
CA PRO A 531 22.26 28.21 7.05
C PRO A 531 21.30 27.96 5.88
N LYS A 532 20.11 28.59 5.88
CA LYS A 532 19.14 28.48 4.77
C LYS A 532 19.76 28.86 3.41
N ASN A 533 20.87 29.60 3.45
CA ASN A 533 21.70 30.02 2.32
C ASN A 533 23.13 29.47 2.41
N ALA A 534 23.35 28.27 2.95
CA ALA A 534 24.63 27.60 2.77
C ALA A 534 24.80 27.35 1.27
N VAL A 535 25.58 28.19 0.60
CA VAL A 535 25.94 28.00 -0.81
C VAL A 535 26.72 26.69 -0.87
N THR A 536 26.00 25.58 -1.09
CA THR A 536 26.63 24.31 -1.41
C THR A 536 27.36 24.55 -2.72
N ARG A 537 28.68 24.66 -2.65
CA ARG A 537 29.50 24.74 -3.85
C ARG A 537 29.15 23.54 -4.72
N ARG A 538 28.87 23.78 -6.00
CA ARG A 538 28.55 22.73 -6.95
C ARG A 538 29.62 21.65 -6.86
N LYS A 539 29.24 20.41 -6.53
CA LYS A 539 30.16 19.28 -6.56
C LYS A 539 30.57 19.07 -8.01
N GLY A 540 31.88 19.02 -8.28
CA GLY A 540 32.36 18.61 -9.58
C GLY A 540 32.31 17.09 -9.72
N ASP A 541 32.20 16.61 -10.95
CA ASP A 541 32.25 15.18 -11.28
C ASP A 541 33.71 14.75 -11.40
N SER A 542 34.16 13.84 -10.52
CA SER A 542 35.54 13.32 -10.56
C SER A 542 35.83 12.47 -11.79
N LYS A 543 34.79 12.05 -12.55
CA LYS A 543 34.95 11.31 -13.80
C LYS A 543 35.02 12.22 -15.03
N ASP A 544 34.71 13.52 -14.89
CA ASP A 544 34.80 14.48 -15.99
C ASP A 544 36.19 15.16 -16.02
N PRO A 545 37.02 14.91 -17.04
CA PRO A 545 38.37 15.47 -17.13
C PRO A 545 38.39 17.00 -17.30
N LEU A 546 37.25 17.63 -17.62
CA LEU A 546 37.11 19.08 -17.72
C LEU A 546 36.83 19.75 -16.36
N GLN A 547 36.64 18.97 -15.30
CA GLN A 547 36.33 19.47 -13.96
C GLN A 547 37.46 19.16 -12.98
N ALA A 548 38.16 20.21 -12.54
CA ALA A 548 39.11 20.10 -11.44
C ALA A 548 38.37 20.06 -10.10
N VAL A 549 38.38 18.91 -9.42
CA VAL A 549 37.73 18.72 -8.11
C VAL A 549 38.76 18.80 -6.97
N ALA A 550 38.35 19.36 -5.84
CA ALA A 550 39.19 19.40 -4.65
C ALA A 550 39.40 17.97 -4.11
N PRO A 551 40.64 17.47 -4.00
CA PRO A 551 40.91 16.10 -3.55
C PRO A 551 40.74 15.93 -2.03
N MET A 552 40.74 17.03 -1.27
CA MET A 552 40.56 17.04 0.18
C MET A 552 40.02 18.40 0.67
N PRO A 553 39.38 18.47 1.85
CA PRO A 553 38.88 19.73 2.41
C PRO A 553 40.02 20.73 2.71
N ARG A 554 39.98 21.92 2.09
CA ARG A 554 40.97 23.00 2.26
C ARG A 554 40.32 24.36 1.99
N MET A 555 41.01 25.44 2.37
CA MET A 555 40.65 26.82 2.05
C MET A 555 41.32 27.27 0.74
N VAL A 556 40.61 27.99 -0.13
CA VAL A 556 41.22 28.63 -1.30
C VAL A 556 41.92 29.90 -0.85
N THR A 557 43.24 29.97 -0.97
CA THR A 557 44.04 31.13 -0.56
C THR A 557 44.19 32.17 -1.65
N GLU A 558 44.17 31.76 -2.92
CA GLU A 558 44.34 32.63 -4.08
C GLU A 558 43.63 32.04 -5.30
N VAL A 559 43.12 32.90 -6.19
CA VAL A 559 42.57 32.50 -7.50
C VAL A 559 43.45 33.10 -8.58
N ALA A 560 44.33 32.27 -9.15
CA ALA A 560 45.36 32.71 -10.09
C ALA A 560 44.85 33.00 -11.52
N VAL A 561 43.66 32.52 -11.88
CA VAL A 561 43.10 32.62 -13.24
C VAL A 561 41.61 32.96 -13.22
N GLY A 562 41.15 33.71 -14.23
CA GLY A 562 39.75 34.07 -14.42
C GLY A 562 39.10 33.35 -15.61
N VAL A 563 37.76 33.40 -15.70
CA VAL A 563 36.99 32.83 -16.81
C VAL A 563 37.47 33.40 -18.15
N GLY A 564 37.74 32.51 -19.12
CA GLY A 564 38.22 32.89 -20.46
C GLY A 564 39.75 32.98 -20.60
N HIS A 565 40.52 32.83 -19.52
CA HIS A 565 41.98 32.75 -19.63
C HIS A 565 42.42 31.44 -20.29
N ARG A 566 43.31 31.56 -21.28
CA ARG A 566 44.02 30.40 -21.84
C ARG A 566 45.18 30.02 -20.91
N VAL A 567 45.13 28.79 -20.41
CA VAL A 567 46.21 28.19 -19.61
C VAL A 567 46.99 27.18 -20.45
N LYS A 568 48.26 26.94 -20.11
CA LYS A 568 49.06 25.85 -20.67
C LYS A 568 49.14 24.73 -19.63
N ALA A 569 49.23 23.50 -20.12
CA ALA A 569 49.40 22.31 -19.27
C ALA A 569 50.73 22.33 -18.52
#